data_AF-A0A2V7H1Q2-F1
#
_entry.id   AF-A0A2V7H1Q2-F1
#
_cell.length_a   1.000
_cell.length_b   1.000
_cell.length_c   1.000
_cell.angle_alpha   90.00
_cell.angle_beta   90.00
_cell.angle_gamma   90.00
#
_symmetry.space_group_name_H-M   'P 1'
#
loop_
_entity.id
_entity.type
_entity.pdbx_description
1 polymer ?
#
loop_
_entity_poly.entity_id
_entity_poly.type
_entity_poly.pdbx_seq_one_letter_code
_entity_poly.pdbx_strand_id
1 'polypeptide(L)'
;TTVADPGAIQVNAGALVYGVTMTNAPVGLGTPTGFRSIDPAGSISDGRLKADGEYTVPASTGSFDPQWTWFFDQSHAGTWLATVLALNPAPGSLTVTTSTTGSNLDPDGYTATVDGTSSQPIGINGSATFPGLAPGNHNVALSGVAANCTVSGGSSQTVMVPSGGTATAAFSVSCTATTGTTGQMTGGGKLGDRRDFATFGFEAKPTGGEIQFVQHCPDGVNPASPTCEVGSFDFHGRVTAGSYSLVSGSPNCRTWSGTGTLKATDAPSRNGTYAFTVNAACDNGEPGRGTDLLDITIADHNSAYLTGGNIQRHKGD
;
A
#
# COMPACT_ATOMS: atom_id res chain seq x y z
N THR A 1 -35.90 11.52 55.49
CA THR A 1 -35.34 11.95 54.19
C THR A 1 -35.77 10.97 53.12
N THR A 2 -35.83 11.42 51.88
CA THR A 2 -36.15 10.58 50.73
C THR A 2 -35.12 10.81 49.64
N VAL A 3 -34.62 9.73 49.03
CA VAL A 3 -33.70 9.82 47.90
C VAL A 3 -34.52 10.05 46.62
N ALA A 4 -34.19 11.12 45.90
CA ALA A 4 -34.69 11.35 44.56
C ALA A 4 -33.65 10.84 43.57
N ASP A 5 -33.99 9.73 42.92
CA ASP A 5 -33.11 8.95 42.07
C ASP A 5 -33.75 8.81 40.68
N PRO A 6 -33.18 9.44 39.64
CA PRO A 6 -33.64 9.32 38.27
C PRO A 6 -33.15 8.02 37.59
N GLY A 7 -32.27 7.26 38.24
CA GLY A 7 -31.58 6.09 37.73
C GLY A 7 -30.28 6.41 37.02
N ALA A 8 -29.43 5.38 36.92
CA ALA A 8 -28.14 5.46 36.27
C ALA A 8 -28.24 5.55 34.73
N ILE A 9 -27.40 6.41 34.13
CA ILE A 9 -27.25 6.54 32.67
C ILE A 9 -25.82 6.26 32.22
N GLN A 10 -25.66 5.75 30.99
CA GLN A 10 -24.36 5.57 30.35
C GLN A 10 -23.92 6.86 29.66
N VAL A 11 -22.67 7.25 29.91
CA VAL A 11 -22.13 8.56 29.51
C VAL A 11 -20.73 8.38 28.95
N ASN A 12 -20.45 9.00 27.80
CA ASN A 12 -19.12 9.02 27.21
C ASN A 12 -18.21 10.06 27.89
N ALA A 13 -16.90 9.83 27.84
CA ALA A 13 -15.91 10.83 28.20
C ALA A 13 -16.18 12.17 27.47
N GLY A 14 -16.14 13.28 28.19
CA GLY A 14 -16.37 14.63 27.66
C GLY A 14 -17.84 14.99 27.42
N ALA A 15 -18.80 14.12 27.77
CA ALA A 15 -20.23 14.45 27.69
C ALA A 15 -20.65 15.46 28.77
N LEU A 16 -21.75 16.19 28.54
CA LEU A 16 -22.42 16.92 29.61
C LEU A 16 -23.46 16.02 30.26
N VAL A 17 -23.30 15.70 31.54
CA VAL A 17 -24.35 15.08 32.36
C VAL A 17 -25.08 16.19 33.08
N TYR A 18 -26.39 16.26 32.88
CA TYR A 18 -27.24 17.25 33.53
C TYR A 18 -28.39 16.56 34.24
N GLY A 19 -28.52 16.88 35.52
CA GLY A 19 -29.52 16.34 36.41
C GLY A 19 -30.37 17.45 37.02
N VAL A 20 -31.67 17.20 37.16
CA VAL A 20 -32.61 18.12 37.80
C VAL A 20 -33.49 17.36 38.76
N THR A 21 -33.72 17.93 39.94
CA THR A 21 -34.76 17.48 40.85
C THR A 21 -35.69 18.63 41.25
N MET A 22 -36.95 18.31 41.51
CA MET A 22 -37.97 19.28 41.92
C MET A 22 -38.87 18.67 42.98
N THR A 23 -39.42 19.50 43.86
CA THR A 23 -40.44 19.13 44.83
C THR A 23 -41.47 20.25 44.99
N ASN A 24 -42.71 19.87 45.31
CA ASN A 24 -43.81 20.80 45.61
C ASN A 24 -43.83 21.30 47.06
N ALA A 25 -42.74 21.10 47.82
CA ALA A 25 -42.59 21.59 49.18
C ALA A 25 -41.22 22.26 49.36
N PRO A 26 -41.12 23.49 49.88
CA PRO A 26 -39.84 24.20 50.05
C PRO A 26 -39.04 23.68 51.26
N VAL A 27 -38.57 22.44 51.17
CA VAL A 27 -37.85 21.72 52.24
C VAL A 27 -36.33 21.68 52.03
N GLY A 28 -35.58 21.13 52.98
CA GLY A 28 -34.13 20.93 52.84
C GLY A 28 -33.77 20.00 51.67
N LEU A 29 -32.57 20.20 51.11
CA LEU A 29 -32.03 19.43 49.98
C LEU A 29 -30.55 19.09 50.21
N GLY A 30 -30.16 17.86 49.90
CA GLY A 30 -28.77 17.42 49.75
C GLY A 30 -28.49 17.11 48.28
N THR A 31 -27.35 17.59 47.78
CA THR A 31 -26.97 17.49 46.37
C THR A 31 -26.11 16.25 46.07
N PRO A 32 -26.10 15.76 44.82
CA PRO A 32 -25.29 14.62 44.40
C PRO A 32 -23.80 14.90 44.52
N THR A 33 -23.01 13.90 44.92
CA THR A 33 -21.55 14.02 44.99
C THR A 33 -20.94 14.06 43.59
N GLY A 34 -19.98 14.95 43.35
CA GLY A 34 -19.26 15.05 42.07
C GLY A 34 -19.97 15.88 40.98
N PHE A 35 -21.08 16.52 41.34
CA PHE A 35 -21.80 17.46 40.49
C PHE A 35 -21.60 18.91 40.95
N ARG A 36 -21.86 19.84 40.03
CA ARG A 36 -21.75 21.28 40.23
C ARG A 36 -23.10 21.94 40.00
N SER A 37 -23.51 22.81 40.91
CA SER A 37 -24.79 23.50 40.80
C SER A 37 -24.79 24.46 39.60
N ILE A 38 -25.86 24.40 38.81
CA ILE A 38 -26.12 25.37 37.72
C ILE A 38 -26.61 26.69 38.29
N ASP A 39 -27.29 26.67 39.44
CA ASP A 39 -27.82 27.85 40.10
C ASP A 39 -27.44 27.87 41.59
N PRO A 40 -26.18 28.19 41.91
CA PRO A 40 -25.71 28.22 43.29
C PRO A 40 -26.46 29.22 44.18
N ALA A 41 -27.16 30.18 43.58
CA ALA A 41 -27.97 31.18 44.27
C ALA A 41 -29.40 30.70 44.58
N GLY A 42 -29.84 29.55 44.04
CA GLY A 42 -31.16 28.98 44.30
C GLY A 42 -32.33 29.77 43.69
N SER A 43 -32.05 30.59 42.68
CA SER A 43 -32.98 31.39 41.89
C SER A 43 -34.07 30.59 41.15
N ILE A 44 -33.88 29.29 40.91
CA ILE A 44 -34.87 28.41 40.24
C ILE A 44 -36.00 27.96 41.18
N SER A 45 -35.90 28.24 42.47
CA SER A 45 -36.93 27.92 43.46
C SER A 45 -37.84 29.12 43.73
N ASP A 46 -39.07 28.85 44.17
CA ASP A 46 -40.03 29.85 44.65
C ASP A 46 -40.66 29.44 45.99
N GLY A 47 -41.64 30.22 46.48
CA GLY A 47 -42.31 29.96 47.77
C GLY A 47 -43.19 28.71 47.82
N ARG A 48 -43.36 28.00 46.72
CA ARG A 48 -44.22 26.81 46.56
C ARG A 48 -43.47 25.62 46.00
N LEU A 49 -42.47 25.85 45.15
CA LEU A 49 -41.71 24.83 44.47
C LEU A 49 -40.23 25.03 44.75
N LYS A 50 -39.54 23.94 45.09
CA LYS A 50 -38.09 23.94 45.19
C LYS A 50 -37.50 23.07 44.10
N ALA A 51 -36.48 23.57 43.43
CA ALA A 51 -35.78 22.88 42.36
C ALA A 51 -34.27 23.00 42.56
N ASP A 52 -33.55 22.02 42.03
CA ASP A 52 -32.10 22.00 41.99
C ASP A 52 -31.63 21.39 40.67
N GLY A 53 -30.63 22.04 40.06
CA GLY A 53 -30.07 21.66 38.77
C GLY A 53 -28.56 21.55 38.89
N GLU A 54 -28.03 20.40 38.52
CA GLU A 54 -26.66 19.99 38.82
C GLU A 54 -26.04 19.36 37.56
N TYR A 55 -24.76 19.62 37.30
CA TYR A 55 -24.07 19.06 36.12
C TYR A 55 -22.67 18.55 36.43
N THR A 56 -22.18 17.66 35.57
CA THR A 56 -20.77 17.26 35.54
C THR A 56 -20.31 16.96 34.11
N VAL A 57 -19.01 17.06 33.87
CA VAL A 57 -18.37 16.72 32.59
C VAL A 57 -17.30 15.67 32.90
N PRO A 58 -17.61 14.38 32.75
CA PRO A 58 -16.68 13.33 33.15
C PRO A 58 -15.54 13.17 32.16
N ALA A 59 -14.33 12.92 32.67
CA ALA A 59 -13.15 12.68 31.84
C ALA A 59 -13.09 11.25 31.26
N SER A 60 -13.94 10.34 31.73
CA SER A 60 -13.97 8.93 31.31
C SER A 60 -15.40 8.46 31.09
N THR A 61 -15.56 7.48 30.21
CA THR A 61 -16.85 6.83 29.95
C THR A 61 -17.27 5.99 31.15
N GLY A 62 -18.55 6.03 31.52
CA GLY A 62 -19.05 5.25 32.64
C GLY A 62 -20.54 5.41 32.91
N SER A 63 -20.97 4.81 34.03
CA SER A 63 -22.33 4.91 34.54
C SER A 63 -22.42 6.07 35.54
N PHE A 64 -23.36 6.99 35.32
CA PHE A 64 -23.58 8.14 36.20
C PHE A 64 -24.99 8.10 36.76
N ASP A 65 -25.09 8.24 38.07
CA ASP A 65 -26.34 8.11 38.82
C ASP A 65 -26.44 9.25 39.85
N PRO A 66 -26.97 10.43 39.47
CA PRO A 66 -27.10 11.54 40.40
C PRO A 66 -28.25 11.29 41.37
N GLN A 67 -27.94 11.24 42.66
CA GLN A 67 -28.93 11.06 43.72
C GLN A 67 -29.01 12.29 44.62
N TRP A 68 -30.19 12.89 44.70
CA TRP A 68 -30.48 13.97 45.64
C TRP A 68 -31.15 13.42 46.89
N THR A 69 -31.05 14.16 48.00
CA THR A 69 -31.76 13.83 49.25
C THR A 69 -32.72 14.96 49.63
N TRP A 70 -34.03 14.69 49.59
CA TRP A 70 -35.06 15.62 50.09
C TRP A 70 -35.35 15.38 51.58
N PHE A 71 -35.44 16.47 52.35
CA PHE A 71 -35.64 16.45 53.80
C PHE A 71 -37.08 16.82 54.18
N PHE A 72 -38.05 15.97 53.83
CA PHE A 72 -39.46 16.12 54.25
C PHE A 72 -39.67 15.85 55.74
N ASP A 73 -40.70 16.46 56.33
CA ASP A 73 -41.19 16.21 57.69
C ASP A 73 -42.74 16.09 57.72
N GLN A 74 -43.34 15.84 58.89
CA GLN A 74 -44.79 15.66 59.04
C GLN A 74 -45.62 16.92 58.71
N SER A 75 -45.04 18.10 58.88
CA SER A 75 -45.65 19.40 58.54
C SER A 75 -45.39 19.85 57.10
N HIS A 76 -44.40 19.24 56.43
CA HIS A 76 -43.95 19.56 55.08
C HIS A 76 -43.78 18.28 54.25
N ALA A 77 -44.86 17.50 54.12
CA ALA A 77 -44.90 16.37 53.20
C ALA A 77 -44.98 16.88 51.75
N GLY A 78 -44.36 16.15 50.83
CA GLY A 78 -44.34 16.52 49.42
C GLY A 78 -44.05 15.35 48.51
N THR A 79 -44.21 15.59 47.21
CA THR A 79 -43.74 14.70 46.15
C THR A 79 -42.46 15.26 45.56
N TRP A 80 -41.71 14.39 44.90
CA TRP A 80 -40.50 14.78 44.20
C TRP A 80 -40.49 14.19 42.78
N LEU A 81 -39.72 14.84 41.93
CA LEU A 81 -39.34 14.37 40.60
C LEU A 81 -37.81 14.51 40.48
N ALA A 82 -37.16 13.55 39.84
CA ALA A 82 -35.79 13.68 39.39
C ALA A 82 -35.68 13.17 37.95
N THR A 83 -34.85 13.85 37.16
CA THR A 83 -34.51 13.46 35.79
C THR A 83 -33.02 13.70 35.57
N VAL A 84 -32.39 12.81 34.80
CA VAL A 84 -31.02 13.00 34.30
C VAL A 84 -30.99 12.81 32.79
N LEU A 85 -30.18 13.60 32.11
CA LEU A 85 -29.87 13.45 30.68
C LEU A 85 -28.37 13.62 30.45
N ALA A 86 -27.86 12.99 29.39
CA ALA A 86 -26.49 13.19 28.92
C ALA A 86 -26.45 13.66 27.47
N LEU A 87 -25.62 14.66 27.21
CA LEU A 87 -25.27 15.10 25.86
C LEU A 87 -23.89 14.56 25.53
N ASN A 88 -23.85 13.42 24.83
CA ASN A 88 -22.61 12.81 24.38
C ASN A 88 -21.98 13.60 23.23
N PRO A 89 -20.63 13.64 23.13
CA PRO A 89 -19.95 14.19 21.96
C PRO A 89 -20.45 13.53 20.67
N ALA A 90 -20.66 14.33 19.63
CA ALA A 90 -21.13 13.81 18.35
C ALA A 90 -20.07 12.88 17.74
N PRO A 91 -20.44 11.70 17.23
CA PRO A 91 -19.47 10.82 16.59
C PRO A 91 -18.89 11.50 15.35
N GLY A 92 -17.60 11.29 15.11
CA GLY A 92 -16.88 11.76 13.94
C GLY A 92 -16.71 10.68 12.87
N SER A 93 -15.92 11.01 11.86
CA SER A 93 -15.50 10.09 10.80
C SER A 93 -13.99 10.15 10.59
N LEU A 94 -13.42 9.07 10.07
CA LEU A 94 -12.03 9.03 9.62
C LEU A 94 -11.97 8.58 8.17
N THR A 95 -11.34 9.39 7.33
CA THR A 95 -11.07 9.04 5.93
C THR A 95 -9.62 8.60 5.79
N VAL A 96 -9.39 7.38 5.31
CA VAL A 96 -8.07 6.89 4.96
C VAL A 96 -7.85 7.09 3.47
N THR A 97 -6.73 7.67 3.07
CA THR A 97 -6.32 7.80 1.67
C THR A 97 -4.99 7.13 1.42
N THR A 98 -4.83 6.61 0.21
CA THR A 98 -3.60 5.96 -0.26
C THR A 98 -3.13 6.62 -1.54
N SER A 99 -1.82 6.80 -1.66
CA SER A 99 -1.17 7.19 -2.91
C SER A 99 0.05 6.31 -3.14
N THR A 100 0.05 5.57 -4.24
CA THR A 100 1.11 4.62 -4.57
C THR A 100 1.86 5.06 -5.82
N THR A 101 3.18 5.06 -5.76
CA THR A 101 4.08 5.45 -6.86
C THR A 101 5.15 4.39 -7.12
N GLY A 102 5.84 4.48 -8.27
CA GLY A 102 6.92 3.58 -8.66
C GLY A 102 6.53 2.55 -9.70
N SER A 103 7.09 1.34 -9.62
CA SER A 103 6.86 0.24 -10.56
C SER A 103 6.53 -1.06 -9.83
N ASN A 104 5.97 -2.04 -10.57
CA ASN A 104 5.46 -3.29 -10.00
C ASN A 104 4.52 -3.01 -8.81
N LEU A 105 3.53 -2.13 -9.03
CA LEU A 105 2.59 -1.70 -8.01
C LEU A 105 1.81 -2.89 -7.45
N ASP A 106 1.36 -2.75 -6.21
CA ASP A 106 0.55 -3.73 -5.51
C ASP A 106 -0.77 -4.03 -6.29
N PRO A 107 -0.96 -5.26 -6.80
CA PRO A 107 -2.08 -5.56 -7.69
C PRO A 107 -3.42 -5.73 -6.96
N ASP A 108 -3.40 -6.16 -5.71
CA ASP A 108 -4.59 -6.39 -4.87
C ASP A 108 -4.92 -5.23 -3.94
N GLY A 109 -3.99 -4.28 -3.80
CA GLY A 109 -4.19 -3.07 -3.01
C GLY A 109 -3.96 -3.32 -1.53
N TYR A 110 -4.65 -2.56 -0.68
CA TYR A 110 -4.37 -2.57 0.75
C TYR A 110 -5.63 -2.79 1.57
N THR A 111 -5.44 -3.07 2.85
CA THR A 111 -6.51 -3.07 3.85
C THR A 111 -6.18 -2.04 4.93
N ALA A 112 -7.08 -1.06 5.09
CA ALA A 112 -7.03 -0.09 6.18
C ALA A 112 -7.82 -0.63 7.37
N THR A 113 -7.23 -0.60 8.57
CA THR A 113 -7.87 -1.05 9.81
C THR A 113 -7.80 0.04 10.86
N VAL A 114 -8.95 0.42 11.43
CA VAL A 114 -9.05 1.36 12.54
C VAL A 114 -9.17 0.60 13.85
N ASP A 115 -8.33 0.97 14.82
CA ASP A 115 -8.24 0.42 16.18
C ASP A 115 -8.13 -1.12 16.26
N GLY A 116 -7.60 -1.74 15.20
CA GLY A 116 -7.44 -3.19 15.10
C GLY A 116 -8.76 -3.97 14.94
N THR A 117 -9.90 -3.31 14.77
CA THR A 117 -11.23 -3.96 14.76
C THR A 117 -12.02 -3.73 13.49
N SER A 118 -11.95 -2.51 12.93
CA SER A 118 -12.76 -2.12 11.77
C SER A 118 -11.89 -2.04 10.53
N SER A 119 -12.05 -2.99 9.61
CA SER A 119 -11.23 -3.07 8.39
C SER A 119 -12.04 -2.80 7.13
N GLN A 120 -11.43 -2.09 6.17
CA GLN A 120 -11.97 -1.90 4.82
C GLN A 120 -10.86 -2.07 3.78
N PRO A 121 -11.16 -2.71 2.62
CA PRO A 121 -10.24 -2.71 1.49
C PRO A 121 -10.12 -1.30 0.91
N ILE A 122 -8.93 -0.95 0.44
CA ILE A 122 -8.63 0.34 -0.21
C ILE A 122 -7.66 0.11 -1.37
N GLY A 123 -7.94 0.70 -2.52
CA GLY A 123 -7.07 0.58 -3.69
C GLY A 123 -5.70 1.26 -3.49
N ILE A 124 -4.78 1.04 -4.41
CA ILE A 124 -3.43 1.65 -4.39
C ILE A 124 -3.45 3.19 -4.47
N ASN A 125 -4.48 3.75 -5.09
CA ASN A 125 -4.79 5.18 -5.12
C ASN A 125 -6.29 5.32 -4.82
N GLY A 126 -6.65 5.46 -3.56
CA GLY A 126 -8.05 5.35 -3.14
C GLY A 126 -8.35 6.08 -1.85
N SER A 127 -9.62 5.98 -1.45
CA SER A 127 -10.15 6.54 -0.21
C SER A 127 -11.16 5.57 0.41
N ALA A 128 -11.12 5.42 1.73
CA ALA A 128 -12.08 4.65 2.52
C ALA A 128 -12.51 5.48 3.75
N THR A 129 -13.79 5.46 4.10
CA THR A 129 -14.32 6.26 5.23
C THR A 129 -14.91 5.37 6.31
N PHE A 130 -14.53 5.65 7.55
CA PHE A 130 -15.00 5.00 8.78
C PHE A 130 -15.87 5.99 9.56
N PRO A 131 -17.21 5.92 9.45
CA PRO A 131 -18.10 6.79 10.19
C PRO A 131 -18.37 6.27 11.60
N GLY A 132 -18.93 7.12 12.47
CA GLY A 132 -19.44 6.68 13.77
C GLY A 132 -18.37 6.51 14.85
N LEU A 133 -17.18 7.07 14.64
CA LEU A 133 -16.08 6.96 15.58
C LEU A 133 -16.28 7.92 16.77
N ALA A 134 -15.98 7.45 17.98
CA ALA A 134 -15.95 8.31 19.14
C ALA A 134 -14.89 9.41 18.97
N PRO A 135 -15.10 10.65 19.42
CA PRO A 135 -14.07 11.67 19.30
C PRO A 135 -12.83 11.30 20.12
N GLY A 136 -11.64 11.46 19.55
CA GLY A 136 -10.39 11.09 20.18
C GLY A 136 -9.34 10.53 19.22
N ASN A 137 -8.27 9.97 19.79
CA ASN A 137 -7.20 9.36 19.00
C ASN A 137 -7.59 7.95 18.56
N HIS A 138 -7.47 7.71 17.26
CA HIS A 138 -7.63 6.40 16.64
C HIS A 138 -6.33 5.96 16.00
N ASN A 139 -6.01 4.66 16.10
CA ASN A 139 -4.88 4.09 15.39
C ASN A 139 -5.35 3.51 14.06
N VAL A 140 -4.77 3.98 12.96
CA VAL A 140 -5.03 3.49 11.62
C VAL A 140 -3.84 2.68 11.15
N ALA A 141 -4.05 1.41 10.85
CA ALA A 141 -3.03 0.51 10.31
C ALA A 141 -3.35 0.17 8.86
N LEU A 142 -2.36 0.32 7.98
CA LEU A 142 -2.39 -0.15 6.60
C LEU A 142 -1.68 -1.50 6.52
N SER A 143 -2.31 -2.48 5.88
CA SER A 143 -1.79 -3.84 5.72
C SER A 143 -2.02 -4.35 4.31
N GLY A 144 -1.46 -5.52 3.99
CA GLY A 144 -1.50 -6.07 2.63
C GLY A 144 -0.45 -5.48 1.69
N VAL A 145 0.45 -4.63 2.17
CA VAL A 145 1.48 -3.99 1.34
C VAL A 145 2.44 -5.05 0.79
N ALA A 146 2.54 -5.15 -0.53
CA ALA A 146 3.45 -6.05 -1.23
C ALA A 146 4.92 -5.85 -0.79
N ALA A 147 5.71 -6.94 -0.83
CA ALA A 147 7.08 -6.97 -0.31
C ALA A 147 8.05 -6.00 -1.01
N ASN A 148 7.74 -5.58 -2.24
CA ASN A 148 8.53 -4.60 -3.00
C ASN A 148 8.05 -3.16 -2.80
N CYS A 149 7.05 -2.94 -1.95
CA CYS A 149 6.49 -1.65 -1.63
C CYS A 149 6.84 -1.25 -0.18
N THR A 150 7.03 0.04 0.06
CA THR A 150 7.34 0.59 1.38
C THR A 150 6.41 1.75 1.68
N VAL A 151 5.82 1.76 2.88
CA VAL A 151 4.96 2.86 3.35
C VAL A 151 5.83 3.95 4.00
N SER A 152 5.80 5.15 3.44
CA SER A 152 6.53 6.29 3.96
C SER A 152 5.97 6.71 5.32
N GLY A 153 6.84 6.88 6.31
CA GLY A 153 6.42 7.20 7.69
C GLY A 153 5.86 6.03 8.49
N GLY A 154 5.85 4.81 7.92
CA GLY A 154 5.36 3.59 8.57
C GLY A 154 3.92 3.24 8.19
N SER A 155 3.55 1.98 8.46
CA SER A 155 2.23 1.43 8.13
C SER A 155 1.16 1.70 9.20
N SER A 156 1.44 2.50 10.22
CA SER A 156 0.49 2.85 11.28
C SER A 156 0.56 4.34 11.57
N GLN A 157 -0.60 4.99 11.68
CA GLN A 157 -0.72 6.41 12.02
C GLN A 157 -1.79 6.59 13.11
N THR A 158 -1.49 7.42 14.12
CA THR A 158 -2.49 7.87 15.08
C THR A 158 -3.10 9.18 14.61
N VAL A 159 -4.43 9.23 14.52
CA VAL A 159 -5.18 10.39 14.03
C VAL A 159 -6.23 10.80 15.05
N MET A 160 -6.33 12.10 15.32
CA MET A 160 -7.35 12.66 16.20
C MET A 160 -8.63 12.94 15.42
N VAL A 161 -9.71 12.22 15.72
CA VAL A 161 -11.05 12.44 15.17
C VAL A 161 -11.77 13.50 16.02
N PRO A 162 -12.16 14.65 15.43
CA PRO A 162 -12.90 15.68 16.15
C PRO A 162 -14.38 15.29 16.32
N SER A 163 -15.02 15.84 17.36
CA SER A 163 -16.46 15.66 17.59
C SER A 163 -17.28 16.17 16.40
N GLY A 164 -18.11 15.29 15.82
CA GLY A 164 -18.99 15.58 14.68
C GLY A 164 -18.25 15.89 13.37
N GLY A 165 -16.92 15.81 13.33
CA GLY A 165 -16.12 16.15 12.17
C GLY A 165 -15.42 14.95 11.54
N THR A 166 -14.69 15.22 10.47
CA THR A 166 -13.93 14.20 9.73
C THR A 166 -12.44 14.48 9.82
N ALA A 167 -11.67 13.47 10.21
CA ALA A 167 -10.21 13.49 10.14
C ALA A 167 -9.72 12.67 8.94
N THR A 168 -8.47 12.91 8.51
CA THR A 168 -7.87 12.20 7.38
C THR A 168 -6.55 11.55 7.77
N ALA A 169 -6.38 10.26 7.47
CA ALA A 169 -5.11 9.53 7.53
C ALA A 169 -4.60 9.31 6.10
N ALA A 170 -3.41 9.79 5.77
CA ALA A 170 -2.87 9.70 4.42
C ALA A 170 -1.62 8.80 4.41
N PHE A 171 -1.66 7.76 3.59
CA PHE A 171 -0.55 6.84 3.38
C PHE A 171 0.07 7.03 1.99
N SER A 172 1.38 7.26 1.97
CA SER A 172 2.18 7.29 0.74
C SER A 172 3.00 6.01 0.64
N VAL A 173 2.78 5.25 -0.43
CA VAL A 173 3.46 3.98 -0.68
C VAL A 173 4.35 4.12 -1.91
N SER A 174 5.57 3.61 -1.82
CA SER A 174 6.53 3.62 -2.92
C SER A 174 6.93 2.19 -3.22
N CYS A 175 6.71 1.76 -4.46
CA CYS A 175 7.06 0.42 -4.92
C CYS A 175 8.30 0.48 -5.81
N THR A 176 9.25 -0.41 -5.56
CA THR A 176 10.41 -0.58 -6.43
C THR A 176 10.14 -1.68 -7.44
N ALA A 177 10.81 -1.58 -8.59
CA ALA A 177 10.84 -2.66 -9.55
C ALA A 177 11.27 -3.94 -8.83
N THR A 178 10.40 -4.93 -8.79
CA THR A 178 10.87 -6.28 -8.51
C THR A 178 11.74 -6.67 -9.69
N THR A 179 12.85 -7.36 -9.44
CA THR A 179 13.52 -8.17 -10.47
C THR A 179 12.57 -9.31 -10.83
N GLY A 180 11.43 -8.96 -11.44
CA GLY A 180 10.35 -9.82 -11.90
C GLY A 180 10.76 -10.49 -13.20
N THR A 181 11.89 -11.17 -13.15
CA THR A 181 12.31 -12.10 -14.17
C THR A 181 12.59 -13.45 -13.54
N THR A 182 11.69 -13.96 -12.69
CA THR A 182 11.60 -15.41 -12.54
C THR A 182 11.35 -16.00 -13.93
N GLY A 183 12.33 -16.77 -14.40
CA GLY A 183 12.34 -17.34 -15.75
C GLY A 183 13.70 -17.24 -16.42
N GLN A 184 13.90 -18.09 -17.41
CA GLN A 184 15.10 -18.13 -18.24
C GLN A 184 14.69 -18.04 -19.70
N MET A 185 15.55 -17.50 -20.54
CA MET A 185 15.44 -17.67 -21.97
C MET A 185 16.55 -18.57 -22.46
N THR A 186 16.17 -19.55 -23.27
CA THR A 186 17.12 -20.34 -24.05
C THR A 186 16.83 -20.09 -25.51
N GLY A 187 17.86 -19.97 -26.33
CA GLY A 187 17.66 -19.82 -27.75
C GLY A 187 18.83 -20.38 -28.52
N GLY A 188 18.56 -20.83 -29.73
CA GLY A 188 19.58 -21.28 -30.64
C GLY A 188 19.09 -21.24 -32.08
N GLY A 189 19.97 -20.86 -33.00
CA GLY A 189 19.54 -20.66 -34.36
C GLY A 189 20.58 -20.10 -35.31
N LYS A 190 20.09 -19.70 -36.47
CA LYS A 190 20.79 -19.11 -37.58
C LYS A 190 20.20 -17.73 -37.91
N LEU A 191 21.08 -16.76 -38.08
CA LEU A 191 20.76 -15.41 -38.56
C LEU A 191 21.29 -15.28 -39.99
N GLY A 192 20.47 -14.79 -40.92
CA GLY A 192 20.83 -14.65 -42.34
C GLY A 192 20.46 -15.86 -43.22
N ASP A 193 20.02 -15.60 -44.44
CA ASP A 193 19.45 -16.57 -45.40
C ASP A 193 20.40 -16.89 -46.58
N ARG A 194 21.60 -16.27 -46.61
CA ARG A 194 22.56 -16.36 -47.72
C ARG A 194 23.87 -17.07 -47.32
N ARG A 195 24.93 -16.90 -48.12
CA ARG A 195 26.29 -17.41 -47.87
C ARG A 195 26.89 -16.88 -46.56
N ASP A 196 26.59 -15.63 -46.22
CA ASP A 196 27.00 -14.99 -44.98
C ASP A 196 25.90 -15.17 -43.94
N PHE A 197 26.23 -15.80 -42.81
CA PHE A 197 25.26 -16.07 -41.75
C PHE A 197 25.95 -16.17 -40.40
N ALA A 198 25.18 -15.96 -39.33
CA ALA A 198 25.63 -16.26 -37.98
C ALA A 198 24.87 -17.46 -37.42
N THR A 199 25.50 -18.18 -36.50
CA THR A 199 24.82 -19.12 -35.61
C THR A 199 24.99 -18.66 -34.18
N PHE A 200 24.01 -18.96 -33.34
CA PHE A 200 24.08 -18.60 -31.92
C PHE A 200 23.41 -19.66 -31.05
N GLY A 201 23.80 -19.66 -29.79
CA GLY A 201 23.15 -20.41 -28.71
C GLY A 201 23.28 -19.62 -27.41
N PHE A 202 22.24 -19.57 -26.60
CA PHE A 202 22.30 -18.92 -25.29
C PHE A 202 21.40 -19.57 -24.25
N GLU A 203 21.79 -19.40 -23.00
CA GLU A 203 20.94 -19.48 -21.81
C GLU A 203 21.12 -18.17 -21.04
N ALA A 204 20.02 -17.49 -20.70
CA ALA A 204 20.03 -16.26 -19.92
C ALA A 204 18.98 -16.31 -18.81
N LYS A 205 19.41 -16.06 -17.57
CA LYS A 205 18.57 -16.01 -16.37
C LYS A 205 19.07 -14.92 -15.41
N PRO A 206 18.31 -14.56 -14.36
CA PRO A 206 18.73 -13.53 -13.41
C PRO A 206 20.09 -13.79 -12.76
N THR A 207 20.45 -15.06 -12.56
CA THR A 207 21.71 -15.47 -11.92
C THR A 207 22.91 -15.52 -12.87
N GLY A 208 22.70 -15.23 -14.16
CA GLY A 208 23.74 -15.27 -15.19
C GLY A 208 23.35 -16.20 -16.33
N GLY A 209 24.34 -16.77 -17.02
CA GLY A 209 24.13 -17.55 -18.23
C GLY A 209 25.31 -17.44 -19.18
N GLU A 210 25.19 -18.09 -20.34
CA GLU A 210 26.23 -18.10 -21.37
C GLU A 210 25.63 -17.86 -22.74
N ILE A 211 26.41 -17.24 -23.62
CA ILE A 211 26.08 -17.03 -25.02
C ILE A 211 27.26 -17.46 -25.88
N GLN A 212 26.96 -18.15 -26.98
CA GLN A 212 27.88 -18.44 -28.06
C GLN A 212 27.32 -17.81 -29.33
N PHE A 213 28.18 -17.12 -30.06
CA PHE A 213 27.82 -16.50 -31.33
C PHE A 213 28.97 -16.72 -32.31
N VAL A 214 28.66 -17.31 -33.46
CA VAL A 214 29.65 -17.61 -34.50
C VAL A 214 29.21 -16.94 -35.78
N GLN A 215 30.02 -16.01 -36.26
CA GLN A 215 29.84 -15.36 -37.55
C GLN A 215 30.58 -16.15 -38.63
N HIS A 216 29.87 -16.59 -39.67
CA HIS A 216 30.43 -17.28 -40.82
C HIS A 216 30.45 -16.37 -42.04
N CYS A 217 31.66 -16.08 -42.52
CA CYS A 217 31.91 -15.26 -43.70
C CYS A 217 32.85 -16.02 -44.65
N PRO A 218 32.33 -16.91 -45.51
CA PRO A 218 33.17 -17.77 -46.35
C PRO A 218 34.11 -17.01 -47.29
N ASP A 219 33.70 -15.82 -47.72
CA ASP A 219 34.47 -14.95 -48.62
C ASP A 219 35.34 -13.93 -47.84
N GLY A 220 35.41 -14.04 -46.51
CA GLY A 220 36.19 -13.19 -45.62
C GLY A 220 35.53 -11.85 -45.30
N VAL A 221 36.35 -10.83 -45.00
CA VAL A 221 35.89 -9.47 -44.67
C VAL A 221 35.16 -8.84 -45.86
N ASN A 222 33.91 -8.43 -45.66
CA ASN A 222 33.09 -7.75 -46.64
C ASN A 222 32.41 -6.51 -46.03
N PRO A 223 32.97 -5.30 -46.22
CA PRO A 223 32.41 -4.07 -45.67
C PRO A 223 30.99 -3.71 -46.15
N ALA A 224 30.53 -4.30 -47.26
CA ALA A 224 29.18 -4.12 -47.78
C ALA A 224 28.17 -5.13 -47.19
N SER A 225 28.65 -6.13 -46.45
CA SER A 225 27.80 -7.14 -45.80
C SER A 225 27.43 -6.68 -44.39
N PRO A 226 26.13 -6.66 -44.04
CA PRO A 226 25.69 -6.27 -42.70
C PRO A 226 26.11 -7.26 -41.60
N THR A 227 26.54 -8.48 -41.98
CA THR A 227 26.98 -9.52 -41.05
C THR A 227 28.48 -9.82 -41.16
N CYS A 228 29.11 -9.52 -42.30
CA CYS A 228 30.52 -9.83 -42.56
C CYS A 228 31.43 -8.61 -42.67
N GLU A 229 31.02 -7.46 -42.15
CA GLU A 229 31.84 -6.23 -42.09
C GLU A 229 33.24 -6.50 -41.51
N VAL A 230 33.36 -7.47 -40.61
CA VAL A 230 34.60 -7.84 -39.91
C VAL A 230 35.06 -9.27 -40.17
N GLY A 231 34.43 -9.95 -41.12
CA GLY A 231 34.69 -11.36 -41.43
C GLY A 231 34.23 -12.31 -40.32
N SER A 232 34.75 -13.54 -40.38
CA SER A 232 34.38 -14.64 -39.50
C SER A 232 34.97 -14.48 -38.10
N PHE A 233 34.17 -14.73 -37.07
CA PHE A 233 34.62 -14.74 -35.68
C PHE A 233 33.77 -15.67 -34.81
N ASP A 234 34.38 -16.15 -33.73
CA ASP A 234 33.72 -16.86 -32.63
C ASP A 234 33.66 -15.95 -31.40
N PHE A 235 32.51 -15.88 -30.75
CA PHE A 235 32.30 -15.14 -29.52
C PHE A 235 31.71 -16.04 -28.44
N HIS A 236 32.36 -16.06 -27.28
CA HIS A 236 31.89 -16.75 -26.08
C HIS A 236 31.68 -15.74 -24.95
N GLY A 237 30.43 -15.51 -24.57
CA GLY A 237 30.04 -14.54 -23.55
C GLY A 237 29.42 -15.17 -22.31
N ARG A 238 29.54 -14.44 -21.20
CA ARG A 238 28.84 -14.70 -19.94
C ARG A 238 27.84 -13.58 -19.68
N VAL A 239 26.61 -13.95 -19.34
CA VAL A 239 25.57 -13.01 -18.94
C VAL A 239 25.89 -12.49 -17.53
N THR A 240 25.89 -11.17 -17.36
CA THR A 240 26.09 -10.54 -16.05
C THR A 240 24.87 -10.81 -15.16
N ALA A 241 25.08 -11.37 -13.97
CA ALA A 241 24.00 -11.58 -13.01
C ALA A 241 23.28 -10.24 -12.71
N GLY A 242 21.94 -10.26 -12.72
CA GLY A 242 21.09 -9.09 -12.53
C GLY A 242 20.82 -8.25 -13.79
N SER A 243 21.46 -8.53 -14.94
CA SER A 243 21.19 -7.77 -16.18
C SER A 243 19.91 -8.22 -16.91
N TYR A 244 19.40 -9.41 -16.60
CA TYR A 244 18.25 -10.01 -17.27
C TYR A 244 16.92 -9.38 -16.83
N SER A 245 16.22 -8.75 -17.78
CA SER A 245 15.00 -7.97 -17.53
C SER A 245 13.95 -8.09 -18.65
N LEU A 246 12.73 -7.61 -18.38
CA LEU A 246 11.64 -7.51 -19.34
C LEU A 246 11.86 -6.35 -20.32
N VAL A 247 11.56 -6.55 -21.60
CA VAL A 247 11.47 -5.43 -22.55
C VAL A 247 10.13 -4.73 -22.37
N SER A 248 10.16 -3.43 -22.08
CA SER A 248 8.95 -2.63 -21.83
C SER A 248 7.99 -2.68 -23.03
N GLY A 249 6.71 -2.94 -22.78
CA GLY A 249 5.68 -3.07 -23.81
C GLY A 249 5.73 -4.38 -24.64
N SER A 250 6.66 -5.29 -24.35
CA SER A 250 6.80 -6.56 -25.09
C SER A 250 6.88 -7.76 -24.12
N PRO A 251 5.72 -8.32 -23.70
CA PRO A 251 5.66 -9.33 -22.64
C PRO A 251 6.45 -10.62 -22.94
N ASN A 252 6.59 -10.93 -24.24
CA ASN A 252 7.28 -12.11 -24.74
C ASN A 252 8.79 -11.92 -24.92
N CYS A 253 9.30 -10.70 -24.70
CA CYS A 253 10.69 -10.36 -24.95
C CYS A 253 11.47 -10.17 -23.65
N ARG A 254 12.78 -10.42 -23.68
CA ARG A 254 13.73 -10.13 -22.60
C ARG A 254 14.97 -9.46 -23.15
N THR A 255 15.65 -8.74 -22.27
CA THR A 255 16.92 -8.07 -22.56
C THR A 255 17.92 -8.42 -21.45
N TRP A 256 19.20 -8.50 -21.81
CA TRP A 256 20.31 -8.74 -20.88
C TRP A 256 21.63 -8.26 -21.48
N SER A 257 22.66 -8.17 -20.64
CA SER A 257 24.01 -7.79 -21.05
C SER A 257 25.07 -8.62 -20.35
N GLY A 258 26.29 -8.58 -20.90
CA GLY A 258 27.41 -9.35 -20.39
C GLY A 258 28.73 -8.99 -21.05
N THR A 259 29.75 -9.80 -20.78
CA THR A 259 31.07 -9.71 -21.41
C THR A 259 31.50 -11.05 -21.96
N GLY A 260 32.33 -11.05 -23.00
CA GLY A 260 32.80 -12.26 -23.64
C GLY A 260 34.08 -12.07 -24.43
N THR A 261 34.69 -13.17 -24.83
CA THR A 261 35.90 -13.19 -25.65
C THR A 261 35.54 -13.40 -27.11
N LEU A 262 36.02 -12.49 -27.96
CA LEU A 262 35.93 -12.57 -29.41
C LEU A 262 37.24 -13.09 -29.98
N LYS A 263 37.14 -14.07 -30.88
CA LYS A 263 38.24 -14.62 -31.67
C LYS A 263 37.91 -14.48 -33.16
N ALA A 264 38.50 -13.48 -33.80
CA ALA A 264 38.36 -13.22 -35.22
C ALA A 264 39.33 -14.08 -36.03
N THR A 265 38.79 -14.78 -37.02
CA THR A 265 39.56 -15.58 -37.98
C THR A 265 40.16 -14.70 -39.06
N ASP A 266 39.36 -13.80 -39.63
CA ASP A 266 39.78 -12.98 -40.76
C ASP A 266 40.44 -11.65 -40.35
N ALA A 267 40.29 -11.25 -39.09
CA ALA A 267 40.89 -10.03 -38.53
C ALA A 267 41.46 -10.24 -37.11
N PRO A 268 42.55 -11.03 -36.94
CA PRO A 268 43.06 -11.41 -35.61
C PRO A 268 43.45 -10.23 -34.70
N SER A 269 43.70 -9.05 -35.25
CA SER A 269 43.92 -7.81 -34.50
C SER A 269 42.72 -7.37 -33.65
N ARG A 270 41.52 -7.91 -33.91
CA ARG A 270 40.29 -7.70 -33.13
C ARG A 270 40.07 -8.75 -32.03
N ASN A 271 41.02 -9.65 -31.79
CA ASN A 271 40.90 -10.61 -30.69
C ASN A 271 40.91 -9.87 -29.35
N GLY A 272 39.93 -10.16 -28.49
CA GLY A 272 39.83 -9.44 -27.22
C GLY A 272 38.60 -9.77 -26.41
N THR A 273 38.44 -9.05 -25.31
CA THR A 273 37.24 -9.11 -24.47
C THR A 273 36.33 -7.93 -24.82
N TYR A 274 35.06 -8.21 -25.06
CA TYR A 274 34.06 -7.22 -25.47
C TYR A 274 32.81 -7.33 -24.60
N ALA A 275 32.13 -6.21 -24.41
CA ALA A 275 30.76 -6.20 -23.89
C ALA A 275 29.78 -6.60 -25.00
N PHE A 276 28.68 -7.23 -24.60
CA PHE A 276 27.54 -7.47 -25.47
C PHE A 276 26.24 -7.07 -24.77
N THR A 277 25.25 -6.71 -25.59
CA THR A 277 23.89 -6.40 -25.14
C THR A 277 22.91 -7.12 -26.06
N VAL A 278 22.00 -7.90 -25.48
CA VAL A 278 20.81 -8.38 -26.17
C VAL A 278 19.70 -7.37 -25.91
N ASN A 279 19.39 -6.56 -26.92
CA ASN A 279 18.38 -5.51 -26.82
C ASN A 279 16.97 -6.11 -26.72
N ALA A 280 16.73 -7.19 -27.47
CA ALA A 280 15.51 -7.96 -27.39
C ALA A 280 15.72 -9.41 -27.88
N ALA A 281 15.41 -10.39 -27.04
CA ALA A 281 15.12 -11.75 -27.46
C ALA A 281 13.64 -12.03 -27.22
N CYS A 282 12.88 -12.37 -28.27
CA CYS A 282 11.43 -12.55 -28.22
C CYS A 282 11.02 -13.95 -28.65
N ASP A 283 10.19 -14.57 -27.83
CA ASP A 283 9.51 -15.84 -28.11
C ASP A 283 8.11 -15.53 -28.67
N ASN A 284 7.98 -15.52 -30.00
CA ASN A 284 6.82 -14.99 -30.71
C ASN A 284 5.98 -16.10 -31.38
N GLY A 285 6.21 -17.36 -31.08
CA GLY A 285 5.42 -18.44 -31.67
C GLY A 285 5.74 -19.83 -31.16
N GLU A 286 5.17 -20.83 -31.84
CA GLU A 286 5.44 -22.23 -31.53
C GLU A 286 6.89 -22.62 -31.87
N PRO A 287 7.50 -23.52 -31.08
CA PRO A 287 8.84 -24.02 -31.35
C PRO A 287 9.08 -24.38 -32.81
N GLY A 288 10.05 -23.74 -33.45
CA GLY A 288 10.47 -24.05 -34.82
C GLY A 288 9.62 -23.42 -35.94
N ARG A 289 8.71 -22.48 -35.64
CA ARG A 289 7.93 -21.74 -36.66
C ARG A 289 8.55 -20.39 -37.10
N GLY A 290 9.74 -20.05 -36.63
CA GLY A 290 10.58 -18.97 -37.20
C GLY A 290 10.07 -17.54 -37.02
N THR A 291 9.20 -17.29 -36.04
CA THR A 291 8.64 -15.96 -35.72
C THR A 291 9.43 -15.21 -34.64
N ASP A 292 10.40 -15.88 -34.03
CA ASP A 292 11.20 -15.35 -32.94
C ASP A 292 12.13 -14.23 -33.41
N LEU A 293 12.58 -13.41 -32.47
CA LEU A 293 13.49 -12.29 -32.74
C LEU A 293 14.68 -12.37 -31.79
N LEU A 294 15.89 -12.25 -32.34
CA LEU A 294 17.08 -11.91 -31.56
C LEU A 294 17.68 -10.62 -32.12
N ASP A 295 17.75 -9.60 -31.28
CA ASP A 295 18.49 -8.36 -31.50
C ASP A 295 19.64 -8.33 -30.49
N ILE A 296 20.86 -8.53 -31.00
CA ILE A 296 22.10 -8.53 -30.22
C ILE A 296 23.15 -7.59 -30.82
N THR A 297 23.83 -6.88 -29.93
CA THR A 297 24.99 -6.04 -30.22
C THR A 297 26.21 -6.65 -29.53
N ILE A 298 27.31 -6.85 -30.27
CA ILE A 298 28.61 -7.29 -29.73
C ILE A 298 29.63 -6.21 -30.10
N ALA A 299 30.14 -5.47 -29.10
CA ALA A 299 30.95 -4.27 -29.34
C ALA A 299 30.20 -3.22 -30.20
N ASP A 300 30.81 -2.74 -31.29
CA ASP A 300 30.22 -1.80 -32.26
C ASP A 300 29.41 -2.50 -33.37
N HIS A 301 29.21 -3.83 -33.27
CA HIS A 301 28.57 -4.63 -34.32
C HIS A 301 27.10 -4.92 -34.00
N ASN A 302 26.23 -4.63 -34.98
CA ASN A 302 24.79 -4.86 -34.90
C ASN A 302 24.42 -6.14 -35.67
N SER A 303 23.45 -6.90 -35.15
CA SER A 303 22.95 -8.11 -35.82
C SER A 303 21.47 -7.98 -36.21
N ALA A 304 20.99 -8.95 -37.00
CA ALA A 304 19.75 -8.90 -37.78
C ALA A 304 18.68 -9.92 -37.31
N TYR A 305 17.54 -9.96 -38.00
CA TYR A 305 16.40 -10.87 -37.74
C TYR A 305 16.74 -12.36 -37.95
N LEU A 306 16.02 -13.26 -37.25
CA LEU A 306 16.10 -14.71 -37.46
C LEU A 306 15.64 -15.11 -38.85
N THR A 307 16.40 -16.00 -39.49
CA THR A 307 16.04 -16.67 -40.75
C THR A 307 15.86 -18.18 -40.54
N GLY A 308 16.21 -18.70 -39.35
CA GLY A 308 15.88 -20.05 -38.87
C GLY A 308 16.38 -20.27 -37.43
N GLY A 309 15.66 -21.06 -36.62
CA GLY A 309 16.01 -21.27 -35.21
C GLY A 309 14.81 -21.18 -34.28
N ASN A 310 15.06 -21.18 -32.97
CA ASN A 310 14.02 -21.09 -31.95
C ASN A 310 14.52 -20.35 -30.69
N ILE A 311 13.70 -19.47 -30.15
CA ILE A 311 13.88 -18.85 -28.82
C ILE A 311 12.74 -19.30 -27.95
N GLN A 312 13.05 -19.71 -26.73
CA GLN A 312 12.07 -20.25 -25.80
C GLN A 312 12.16 -19.51 -24.48
N ARG A 313 11.03 -18.96 -24.07
CA ARG A 313 10.86 -18.37 -22.76
C ARG A 313 10.33 -19.43 -21.80
N HIS A 314 11.13 -19.70 -20.78
CA HIS A 314 10.74 -20.56 -19.67
C HIS A 314 10.26 -19.68 -18.52
N LYS A 315 9.06 -19.95 -18.01
CA LYS A 315 8.57 -19.30 -16.79
C LYS A 315 9.37 -19.88 -15.61
N GLY A 316 9.78 -19.04 -14.66
CA GLY A 316 10.38 -19.53 -13.43
C GLY A 316 9.29 -20.19 -12.57
N ASP A 317 9.65 -21.29 -11.91
CA ASP A 317 8.81 -21.93 -10.88
C ASP A 317 8.53 -20.97 -9.71
#